data_AF-A0A4Y2VW79-F1
#
_entry.id   AF-A0A4Y2VW79-F1
#
_cell.length_a   1.000
_cell.length_b   1.000
_cell.length_c   1.000
_cell.angle_alpha   90.00
_cell.angle_beta   90.00
_cell.angle_gamma   90.00
#
_symmetry.space_group_name_H-M   'P 1'
#
loop_
_entity.id
_entity.type
_entity.pdbx_description
1 polymer ?
#
loop_
_entity_poly.entity_id
_entity_poly.type
_entity_poly.pdbx_seq_one_letter_code
_entity_poly.pdbx_strand_id
1 'polypeptide(L)'
;MSVTMHPINQLALPIGLRRLYDSRPSHILPFCERAKMLLHGSDFNNITIQSFDFFCFPPWDIPQFSYLNPFSGFEKSLTAPVTFQQLFYHHRYQYSSFIPIFTDGSKSDGHVGCGVVSPSDTLSYRLHNFCSVFTAELVAIFCALREISPSNQRKFIIYTDSMSALQTLSHYDIQMHPVALKILSILHFLRKEGFSIIFCWVPSHVGISGNEIADSIAKFASTFLTQDIPYSDVKKSFVSHLHATWQNNWDLQMNNKLHFVKPLIDMWPVHPIRELDVKLTRLRIGHTRFTHKHLIFGERTPVCPTCHTDFSVTHILIECPSFKSHRAYHFNSPSLTLRDLVGEKYHPNIFIF
;
A
#
# COMPACT_ATOMS: atom_id res chain seq x y z
N MET A 1 1.09 -10.18 19.99
CA MET A 1 0.84 -9.83 21.40
C MET A 1 0.36 -8.38 21.45
N SER A 2 -0.93 -8.14 21.67
CA SER A 2 -1.38 -6.81 22.09
C SER A 2 -0.85 -6.60 23.51
N VAL A 3 0.20 -5.78 23.64
CA VAL A 3 0.77 -5.50 24.96
C VAL A 3 -0.27 -4.64 25.69
N THR A 4 -1.06 -5.26 26.57
CA THR A 4 -2.01 -4.55 27.45
C THR A 4 -1.32 -3.49 28.31
N MET A 5 -0.01 -3.64 28.50
CA MET A 5 0.91 -2.71 29.17
C MET A 5 1.66 -1.76 28.23
N HIS A 6 1.21 -1.56 26.98
CA HIS A 6 1.84 -0.59 26.08
C HIS A 6 1.63 0.82 26.64
N PRO A 7 2.68 1.67 26.80
CA PRO A 7 2.55 3.00 27.42
C PRO A 7 1.45 3.86 26.79
N ILE A 8 1.18 3.67 25.49
CA ILE A 8 0.14 4.40 24.75
C ILE A 8 -1.29 4.06 25.19
N ASN A 9 -1.56 2.84 25.69
CA ASN A 9 -2.90 2.46 26.17
C ASN A 9 -3.32 3.21 27.44
N GLN A 10 -2.36 3.75 28.20
CA GLN A 10 -2.61 4.57 29.38
C GLN A 10 -2.64 6.08 29.07
N LEU A 11 -2.42 6.50 27.82
CA LEU A 11 -2.37 7.92 27.42
C LEU A 11 -3.75 8.53 27.15
N ALA A 12 -4.68 8.41 28.10
CA ALA A 12 -5.77 9.36 28.19
C ALA A 12 -5.24 10.65 28.79
N LEU A 13 -5.39 11.77 28.10
CA LEU A 13 -4.97 13.05 28.65
C LEU A 13 -5.77 13.32 29.94
N PRO A 14 -5.12 13.53 31.11
CA PRO A 14 -5.83 13.85 32.35
C PRO A 14 -6.75 15.06 32.16
N ILE A 15 -7.93 15.04 32.78
CA ILE A 15 -8.98 16.07 32.61
C ILE A 15 -8.43 17.49 32.87
N GLY A 16 -7.54 17.65 33.85
CA GLY A 16 -6.90 18.93 34.16
C GLY A 16 -6.01 19.47 33.03
N LEU A 17 -5.24 18.59 32.38
CA LEU A 17 -4.43 18.96 31.21
C LEU A 17 -5.31 19.27 30.00
N ARG A 18 -6.45 18.56 29.84
CA ARG A 18 -7.39 18.84 28.76
C ARG A 18 -7.92 20.27 28.83
N ARG A 19 -8.36 20.70 30.01
CA ARG A 19 -8.81 22.09 30.25
C ARG A 19 -7.75 23.14 29.89
N LEU A 20 -6.47 22.85 30.16
CA LEU A 20 -5.38 23.76 29.80
C LEU A 20 -5.20 23.90 28.29
N TYR A 21 -5.27 22.79 27.55
CA TYR A 21 -5.23 22.82 26.09
C TYR A 21 -6.47 23.47 25.49
N ASP A 22 -7.66 23.20 26.04
CA ASP A 22 -8.90 23.84 25.59
C ASP A 22 -8.86 25.37 25.81
N SER A 23 -8.21 25.83 26.89
CA SER A 23 -7.98 27.26 27.14
C SER A 23 -6.90 27.90 26.26
N ARG A 24 -6.10 27.09 25.55
CA ARG A 24 -4.97 27.52 24.71
C ARG A 24 -5.01 26.83 23.35
N PRO A 25 -5.98 27.17 22.48
CA PRO A 25 -6.20 26.47 21.21
C PRO A 25 -5.02 26.55 20.23
N SER A 26 -4.08 27.49 20.43
CA SER A 26 -2.84 27.59 19.66
C SER A 26 -1.79 26.54 20.02
N HIS A 27 -1.94 25.82 21.13
CA HIS A 27 -0.98 24.82 21.58
C HIS A 27 -1.25 23.45 20.92
N ILE A 28 -0.17 22.83 20.45
CA ILE A 28 -0.25 21.51 19.82
C ILE A 28 -0.55 20.45 20.89
N LEU A 29 -1.70 19.77 20.76
CA LEU A 29 -2.10 18.64 21.61
C LEU A 29 -1.04 17.53 21.61
N PRO A 30 -0.89 16.71 22.67
CA PRO A 30 0.05 15.60 22.68
C PRO A 30 -0.22 14.57 21.58
N PHE A 31 0.83 13.83 21.19
CA PHE A 31 0.78 12.90 20.05
C PHE A 31 -0.37 11.90 20.15
N CYS A 32 -0.61 11.31 21.33
CA CYS A 32 -1.69 10.34 21.55
C CYS A 32 -3.09 10.92 21.26
N GLU A 33 -3.36 12.17 21.66
CA GLU A 33 -4.64 12.83 21.41
C GLU A 33 -4.82 13.14 19.92
N ARG A 34 -3.76 13.60 19.26
CA ARG A 34 -3.78 13.80 17.79
C ARG A 34 -3.98 12.48 17.04
N ALA A 35 -3.34 11.40 17.50
CA ALA A 35 -3.50 10.07 16.93
C ALA A 35 -4.93 9.54 17.12
N LYS A 36 -5.54 9.74 18.29
CA LYS A 36 -6.96 9.41 18.52
C LYS A 36 -7.89 10.13 17.56
N MET A 37 -7.65 11.42 17.30
CA MET A 37 -8.46 12.17 16.32
C MET A 37 -8.36 11.58 14.91
N LEU A 38 -7.18 11.08 14.52
CA LEU A 38 -6.98 10.41 13.23
C LEU A 38 -7.60 9.01 13.17
N LEU A 39 -7.76 8.34 14.32
CA LEU A 39 -8.38 7.02 14.43
C LEU A 39 -9.91 7.08 14.65
N HIS A 40 -10.43 8.24 15.04
CA HIS A 40 -11.84 8.42 15.37
C HIS A 40 -12.71 8.29 14.12
N GLY A 41 -13.65 7.34 14.12
CA GLY A 41 -14.51 7.05 12.97
C GLY A 41 -13.88 6.17 11.89
N SER A 42 -12.72 5.59 12.15
CA SER A 42 -12.04 4.66 11.23
C SER A 42 -12.30 3.19 11.60
N ASP A 43 -12.23 2.30 10.60
CA ASP A 43 -12.42 0.84 10.78
C ASP A 43 -11.28 0.18 11.59
N PHE A 44 -10.25 0.94 12.01
CA PHE A 44 -9.07 0.42 12.70
C PHE A 44 -9.33 0.01 14.17
N ASN A 45 -10.45 0.43 14.78
CA ASN A 45 -10.69 0.19 16.22
C ASN A 45 -11.04 -1.27 16.57
N ASN A 46 -11.51 -2.07 15.60
CA ASN A 46 -12.01 -3.43 15.84
C ASN A 46 -11.13 -4.53 15.21
N ILE A 47 -9.85 -4.24 14.98
CA ILE A 47 -8.96 -5.15 14.25
C ILE A 47 -8.08 -5.95 15.19
N THR A 48 -8.11 -7.26 15.05
CA THR A 48 -7.11 -8.15 15.64
C THR A 48 -5.96 -8.36 14.66
N ILE A 49 -4.76 -7.92 15.09
CA ILE A 49 -3.52 -8.14 14.35
C ILE A 49 -3.02 -9.54 14.66
N GLN A 50 -2.72 -10.30 13.61
CA GLN A 50 -2.24 -11.66 13.73
C GLN A 50 -0.94 -11.68 14.53
N SER A 51 -0.96 -12.34 15.69
CA SER A 51 0.26 -12.67 16.42
C SER A 51 1.00 -13.81 15.72
N PHE A 52 2.32 -13.72 15.74
CA PHE A 52 3.19 -14.75 15.21
C PHE A 52 4.01 -15.37 16.34
N ASP A 53 4.06 -16.70 16.37
CA ASP A 53 4.94 -17.47 17.25
C ASP A 53 6.15 -17.93 16.44
N PHE A 54 7.34 -17.58 16.93
CA PHE A 54 8.62 -17.76 16.24
C PHE A 54 9.00 -19.23 15.93
N PHE A 55 8.24 -20.22 16.41
CA PHE A 55 8.63 -21.63 16.40
C PHE A 55 7.55 -22.55 15.83
N CYS A 56 7.11 -22.32 14.58
CA CYS A 56 6.18 -23.25 13.92
C CYS A 56 6.80 -24.62 13.58
N PHE A 57 8.13 -24.69 13.51
CA PHE A 57 8.96 -25.89 13.35
C PHE A 57 10.39 -25.57 13.83
N PRO A 58 11.19 -26.57 14.21
CA PRO A 58 12.53 -26.30 14.72
C PRO A 58 13.46 -25.77 13.61
N PRO A 59 14.44 -24.89 13.93
CA PRO A 59 15.31 -24.27 12.92
C PRO A 59 16.15 -25.24 12.08
N TRP A 60 16.37 -26.47 12.56
CA TRP A 60 17.10 -27.51 11.84
C TRP A 60 16.21 -28.40 10.95
N ASP A 61 14.89 -28.22 10.99
CA ASP A 61 13.89 -28.99 10.24
C ASP A 61 12.99 -28.03 9.43
N ILE A 62 13.60 -27.05 8.76
CA ILE A 62 12.90 -26.10 7.91
C ILE A 62 12.31 -26.86 6.71
N PRO A 63 10.99 -26.81 6.48
CA PRO A 63 10.37 -27.52 5.37
C PRO A 63 10.88 -27.02 4.03
N GLN A 64 11.57 -27.88 3.27
CA GLN A 64 11.89 -27.58 1.88
C GLN A 64 10.61 -27.56 1.04
N PHE A 65 10.39 -26.46 0.32
CA PHE A 65 9.27 -26.24 -0.57
C PHE A 65 9.75 -26.10 -2.01
N SER A 66 9.08 -26.80 -2.92
CA SER A 66 9.34 -26.75 -4.36
C SER A 66 8.02 -26.76 -5.11
N TYR A 67 8.00 -26.14 -6.28
CA TYR A 67 6.84 -26.11 -7.16
C TYR A 67 7.24 -26.38 -8.61
N LEU A 68 6.28 -26.84 -9.40
CA LEU A 68 6.41 -27.05 -10.83
C LEU A 68 6.04 -25.78 -11.59
N ASN A 69 6.77 -25.49 -12.65
CA ASN A 69 6.42 -24.45 -13.61
C ASN A 69 6.63 -24.99 -15.05
N PRO A 70 5.70 -25.82 -15.56
CA PRO A 70 5.79 -26.38 -16.90
C PRO A 70 5.64 -25.33 -18.01
N PHE A 71 5.30 -24.09 -17.64
CA PHE A 71 5.05 -22.97 -18.56
C PHE A 71 6.23 -21.99 -18.66
N SER A 72 7.31 -22.21 -17.90
CA SER A 72 8.45 -21.28 -17.77
C SER A 72 9.13 -20.87 -19.09
N GLY A 73 9.05 -21.72 -20.13
CA GLY A 73 9.61 -21.44 -21.45
C GLY A 73 8.73 -20.59 -22.38
N PHE A 74 7.55 -20.14 -21.92
CA PHE A 74 6.56 -19.45 -22.76
C PHE A 74 6.27 -18.05 -22.23
N GLU A 75 6.39 -17.04 -23.10
CA GLU A 75 5.97 -15.67 -22.77
C GLU A 75 4.46 -15.50 -22.97
N LYS A 76 3.77 -15.01 -21.95
CA LYS A 76 2.31 -14.81 -21.96
C LYS A 76 1.84 -13.81 -23.03
N SER A 77 2.66 -12.83 -23.38
CA SER A 77 2.38 -11.82 -24.40
C SER A 77 2.44 -12.38 -25.83
N LEU A 78 3.27 -13.41 -26.07
CA LEU A 78 3.54 -13.96 -27.40
C LEU A 78 2.82 -15.30 -27.66
N THR A 79 2.42 -15.99 -26.60
CA THR A 79 1.87 -17.35 -26.68
C THR A 79 0.34 -17.31 -26.64
N ALA A 80 -0.31 -17.97 -27.60
CA ALA A 80 -1.76 -18.05 -27.65
C ALA A 80 -2.34 -18.80 -26.42
N PRO A 81 -3.50 -18.39 -25.86
CA PRO A 81 -4.12 -19.06 -24.71
C PRO A 81 -4.34 -20.56 -24.90
N VAL A 82 -4.67 -20.99 -26.12
CA VAL A 82 -4.89 -22.41 -26.45
C VAL A 82 -3.63 -23.26 -26.24
N THR A 83 -2.44 -22.69 -26.45
CA THR A 83 -1.17 -23.39 -26.20
C THR A 83 -0.98 -23.65 -24.71
N PHE A 84 -1.29 -22.66 -23.85
CA PHE A 84 -1.26 -22.85 -22.40
C PHE A 84 -2.27 -23.91 -21.93
N GLN A 85 -3.46 -23.92 -22.50
CA GLN A 85 -4.47 -24.94 -22.21
C GLN A 85 -3.95 -26.35 -22.59
N GLN A 86 -3.38 -26.52 -23.78
CA GLN A 86 -2.82 -27.80 -24.22
C GLN A 86 -1.68 -28.28 -23.32
N LEU A 87 -0.74 -27.40 -22.97
CA LEU A 87 0.34 -27.70 -22.03
C LEU A 87 -0.21 -28.11 -20.65
N PHE A 88 -1.23 -27.40 -20.17
CA PHE A 88 -1.90 -27.73 -18.93
C PHE A 88 -2.55 -29.12 -18.98
N TYR A 89 -3.28 -29.46 -20.04
CA TYR A 89 -3.89 -30.78 -20.18
C TYR A 89 -2.86 -31.91 -20.28
N HIS A 90 -1.75 -31.68 -20.99
CA HIS A 90 -0.64 -32.63 -21.04
C HIS A 90 -0.04 -32.86 -19.65
N HIS A 91 0.24 -31.78 -18.91
CA HIS A 91 0.72 -31.85 -17.54
C HIS A 91 -0.29 -32.57 -16.62
N ARG A 92 -1.59 -32.27 -16.75
CA ARG A 92 -2.65 -32.92 -15.98
C ARG A 92 -2.72 -34.42 -16.25
N TYR A 93 -2.46 -34.86 -17.48
CA TYR A 93 -2.37 -36.27 -17.85
C TYR A 93 -1.18 -36.97 -17.16
N GLN A 94 0.00 -36.33 -17.13
CA GLN A 94 1.18 -36.85 -16.43
C GLN A 94 0.93 -37.03 -14.92
N TYR A 95 0.21 -36.10 -14.30
CA TYR A 95 -0.18 -36.16 -12.89
C TYR A 95 -1.61 -36.69 -12.67
N SER A 96 -2.09 -37.57 -13.55
CA SER A 96 -3.45 -38.16 -13.48
C SER A 96 -3.79 -38.79 -12.12
N SER A 97 -2.80 -39.39 -11.45
CA SER A 97 -2.93 -39.99 -10.12
C SER A 97 -3.04 -39.00 -8.95
N PHE A 98 -2.81 -37.71 -9.19
CA PHE A 98 -2.96 -36.64 -8.20
C PHE A 98 -4.31 -35.95 -8.35
N ILE A 99 -4.94 -35.65 -7.21
CA ILE A 99 -6.19 -34.91 -7.13
C ILE A 99 -5.89 -33.42 -7.33
N PRO A 100 -6.49 -32.76 -8.33
CA PRO A 100 -6.22 -31.36 -8.63
C PRO A 100 -7.03 -30.45 -7.72
N ILE A 101 -6.39 -29.47 -7.10
CA ILE A 101 -7.04 -28.40 -6.36
C ILE A 101 -6.56 -27.08 -6.96
N PHE A 102 -7.48 -26.16 -7.22
CA PHE A 102 -7.16 -24.82 -7.72
C PHE A 102 -7.42 -23.79 -6.64
N THR A 103 -6.55 -22.80 -6.53
CA THR A 103 -6.65 -21.75 -5.52
C THR A 103 -6.43 -20.39 -6.16
N ASP A 104 -7.20 -19.40 -5.73
CA ASP A 104 -7.07 -18.02 -6.19
C ASP A 104 -7.42 -17.03 -5.07
N GLY A 105 -6.77 -15.86 -5.08
CA GLY A 105 -7.02 -14.75 -4.19
C GLY A 105 -7.41 -13.49 -4.95
N SER A 106 -8.60 -12.96 -4.68
CA SER A 106 -9.07 -11.74 -5.34
C SER A 106 -9.11 -10.53 -4.41
N LYS A 107 -8.82 -9.36 -4.99
CA LYS A 107 -9.03 -8.06 -4.35
C LYS A 107 -9.63 -7.06 -5.34
N SER A 108 -10.76 -6.48 -4.96
CA SER A 108 -11.42 -5.36 -5.64
C SER A 108 -11.76 -4.25 -4.64
N ASP A 109 -12.37 -3.17 -5.10
CA ASP A 109 -12.69 -2.05 -4.23
C ASP A 109 -13.66 -2.47 -3.12
N GLY A 110 -13.24 -2.32 -1.86
CA GLY A 110 -14.02 -2.75 -0.69
C GLY A 110 -14.25 -4.26 -0.54
N HIS A 111 -13.53 -5.11 -1.28
CA HIS A 111 -13.71 -6.56 -1.21
C HIS A 111 -12.39 -7.33 -1.36
N VAL A 112 -12.18 -8.31 -0.49
CA VAL A 112 -11.07 -9.27 -0.56
C VAL A 112 -11.62 -10.65 -0.29
N GLY A 113 -11.29 -11.61 -1.14
CA GLY A 113 -11.79 -12.97 -1.03
C GLY A 113 -10.79 -13.99 -1.55
N CYS A 114 -10.94 -15.23 -1.13
CA CYS A 114 -10.16 -16.35 -1.64
C CYS A 114 -11.08 -17.51 -2.04
N GLY A 115 -10.65 -18.25 -3.05
CA GLY A 115 -11.37 -19.38 -3.63
C GLY A 115 -10.51 -20.63 -3.64
N VAL A 116 -11.14 -21.78 -3.36
CA VAL A 116 -10.55 -23.11 -3.50
C VAL A 116 -11.53 -23.99 -4.26
N VAL A 117 -11.06 -24.66 -5.30
CA VAL A 117 -11.84 -25.56 -6.13
C VAL A 117 -11.21 -26.93 -6.08
N SER A 118 -11.92 -27.90 -5.51
CA SER A 118 -11.59 -29.32 -5.58
C SER A 118 -12.60 -30.05 -6.48
N PRO A 119 -12.36 -31.31 -6.87
CA PRO A 119 -13.32 -32.05 -7.68
C PRO A 119 -14.64 -32.34 -6.94
N SER A 120 -14.60 -32.33 -5.60
CA SER A 120 -15.74 -32.62 -4.73
C SER A 120 -16.49 -31.37 -4.27
N ASP A 121 -15.81 -30.24 -4.14
CA ASP A 121 -16.41 -29.05 -3.54
C ASP A 121 -15.76 -27.75 -4.03
N THR A 122 -16.44 -26.63 -3.80
CA THR A 122 -15.92 -25.28 -4.01
C THR A 122 -16.06 -24.47 -2.74
N LEU A 123 -14.93 -24.03 -2.19
CA LEU A 123 -14.88 -23.23 -0.97
C LEU A 123 -14.55 -21.79 -1.34
N SER A 124 -15.30 -20.84 -0.80
CA SER A 124 -15.00 -19.42 -0.95
C SER A 124 -15.13 -18.71 0.39
N TYR A 125 -14.20 -17.82 0.66
CA TYR A 125 -14.15 -17.08 1.91
C TYR A 125 -13.86 -15.61 1.68
N ARG A 126 -14.67 -14.75 2.30
CA ARG A 126 -14.44 -13.32 2.38
C ARG A 126 -13.44 -13.02 3.49
N LEU A 127 -12.44 -12.23 3.16
CA LEU A 127 -11.41 -11.75 4.08
C LEU A 127 -11.70 -10.30 4.49
N HIS A 128 -10.97 -9.81 5.49
CA HIS A 128 -11.04 -8.41 5.86
C HIS A 128 -10.54 -7.52 4.70
N ASN A 129 -11.17 -6.37 4.48
CA ASN A 129 -10.85 -5.46 3.36
C ASN A 129 -9.40 -4.94 3.38
N PHE A 130 -8.74 -5.03 4.53
CA PHE A 130 -7.35 -4.61 4.70
C PHE A 130 -6.36 -5.63 4.17
N CYS A 131 -6.76 -6.89 4.04
CA CYS A 131 -5.93 -7.92 3.46
C CYS A 131 -5.49 -7.52 2.05
N SER A 132 -4.23 -7.78 1.72
CA SER A 132 -3.72 -7.61 0.36
C SER A 132 -4.17 -8.77 -0.52
N VAL A 133 -4.11 -8.58 -1.85
CA VAL A 133 -4.32 -9.68 -2.81
C VAL A 133 -3.35 -10.84 -2.52
N PHE A 134 -2.09 -10.51 -2.20
CA PHE A 134 -1.08 -11.48 -1.81
C PHE A 134 -1.47 -12.30 -0.56
N THR A 135 -2.06 -11.66 0.45
CA THR A 135 -2.61 -12.38 1.61
C THR A 135 -3.77 -13.27 1.21
N ALA A 136 -4.66 -12.82 0.32
CA ALA A 136 -5.76 -13.63 -0.17
C ALA A 136 -5.28 -14.91 -0.88
N GLU A 137 -4.25 -14.80 -1.72
CA GLU A 137 -3.60 -15.94 -2.40
C GLU A 137 -3.04 -16.96 -1.40
N LEU A 138 -2.29 -16.47 -0.39
CA LEU A 138 -1.75 -17.34 0.66
C LEU A 138 -2.88 -17.99 1.47
N VAL A 139 -3.94 -17.25 1.80
CA VAL A 139 -5.08 -17.80 2.53
C VAL A 139 -5.83 -18.85 1.68
N ALA A 140 -5.93 -18.67 0.37
CA ALA A 140 -6.49 -19.68 -0.55
C ALA A 140 -5.72 -21.01 -0.44
N ILE A 141 -4.39 -20.94 -0.52
CA ILE A 141 -3.51 -22.12 -0.34
C ILE A 141 -3.67 -22.73 1.06
N PHE A 142 -3.72 -21.89 2.10
CA PHE A 142 -3.92 -22.35 3.47
C PHE A 142 -5.25 -23.09 3.64
N CYS A 143 -6.34 -22.56 3.07
CA CYS A 143 -7.66 -23.21 3.07
C CYS A 143 -7.64 -24.54 2.31
N ALA A 144 -6.98 -24.61 1.15
CA ALA A 144 -6.81 -25.86 0.41
C ALA A 144 -6.10 -26.93 1.23
N LEU A 145 -5.05 -26.58 1.97
CA LEU A 145 -4.36 -27.53 2.84
C LEU A 145 -5.22 -27.99 4.02
N ARG A 146 -6.07 -27.11 4.56
CA ARG A 146 -7.04 -27.49 5.59
C ARG A 146 -8.11 -28.44 5.07
N GLU A 147 -8.54 -28.29 3.82
CA GLU A 147 -9.46 -29.21 3.14
C GLU A 147 -8.79 -30.57 2.87
N ILE A 148 -7.51 -30.59 2.52
CA ILE A 148 -6.72 -31.82 2.28
C ILE A 148 -6.52 -32.62 3.57
N SER A 149 -6.27 -31.95 4.70
CA SER A 149 -5.87 -32.59 5.96
C SER A 149 -6.78 -33.72 6.46
N PRO A 150 -8.13 -33.61 6.44
CA PRO A 150 -9.02 -34.69 6.85
C PRO A 150 -9.28 -35.74 5.76
N SER A 151 -8.75 -35.57 4.54
CA SER A 151 -9.04 -36.48 3.42
C SER A 151 -8.43 -37.87 3.64
N ASN A 152 -9.07 -38.91 3.10
CA ASN A 152 -8.51 -40.26 3.02
C ASN A 152 -7.50 -40.40 1.87
N GLN A 153 -7.51 -39.45 0.93
CA GLN A 153 -6.58 -39.43 -0.19
C GLN A 153 -5.22 -38.89 0.28
N ARG A 154 -4.16 -39.23 -0.45
CA ARG A 154 -2.78 -38.88 -0.07
C ARG A 154 -2.00 -38.16 -1.15
N LYS A 155 -2.51 -38.07 -2.39
CA LYS A 155 -1.81 -37.45 -3.53
C LYS A 155 -2.62 -36.26 -4.06
N PHE A 156 -2.10 -35.05 -3.86
CA PHE A 156 -2.75 -33.81 -4.28
C PHE A 156 -1.81 -32.93 -5.07
N ILE A 157 -2.35 -32.21 -6.05
CA ILE A 157 -1.63 -31.16 -6.77
C ILE A 157 -2.41 -29.86 -6.66
N ILE A 158 -1.79 -28.84 -6.07
CA ILE A 158 -2.35 -27.50 -5.88
C ILE A 158 -1.87 -26.62 -7.02
N TYR A 159 -2.80 -26.09 -7.79
CA TYR A 159 -2.59 -25.12 -8.85
C TYR A 159 -2.92 -23.71 -8.37
N THR A 160 -2.00 -22.78 -8.55
CA THR A 160 -2.17 -21.35 -8.26
C THR A 160 -1.51 -20.53 -9.34
N ASP A 161 -2.07 -19.38 -9.69
CA ASP A 161 -1.45 -18.42 -10.59
C ASP A 161 -0.60 -17.36 -9.86
N SER A 162 -0.56 -17.41 -8.53
CA SER A 162 0.24 -16.55 -7.68
C SER A 162 1.70 -17.00 -7.59
N MET A 163 2.50 -16.56 -8.56
CA MET A 163 3.97 -16.79 -8.54
C MET A 163 4.61 -16.22 -7.27
N SER A 164 4.11 -15.08 -6.78
CA SER A 164 4.62 -14.45 -5.55
C SER A 164 4.37 -15.32 -4.32
N ALA A 165 3.22 -15.99 -4.21
CA ALA A 165 2.94 -16.93 -3.13
C ALA A 165 3.91 -18.12 -3.18
N LEU A 166 4.11 -18.73 -4.36
CA LEU A 166 5.03 -19.86 -4.53
C LEU A 166 6.49 -19.49 -4.22
N GLN A 167 6.96 -18.34 -4.70
CA GLN A 167 8.31 -17.84 -4.41
C GLN A 167 8.52 -17.51 -2.93
N THR A 168 7.49 -17.02 -2.26
CA THR A 168 7.55 -16.76 -0.81
C THR A 168 7.68 -18.08 -0.05
N LEU A 169 6.90 -19.09 -0.42
CA LEU A 169 6.97 -20.41 0.22
C LEU A 169 8.30 -21.13 -0.04
N SER A 170 8.96 -20.89 -1.17
CA SER A 170 10.26 -21.50 -1.49
C SER A 170 11.44 -20.87 -0.74
N HIS A 171 11.33 -19.61 -0.29
CA HIS A 171 12.39 -18.88 0.39
C HIS A 171 12.01 -18.58 1.83
N TYR A 172 12.29 -19.53 2.72
CA TYR A 172 12.03 -19.35 4.15
C TYR A 172 12.81 -18.15 4.71
N ASP A 173 12.10 -17.28 5.44
CA ASP A 173 12.66 -16.18 6.21
C ASP A 173 11.92 -16.06 7.57
N ILE A 174 12.61 -15.60 8.60
CA ILE A 174 12.04 -15.44 9.95
C ILE A 174 10.97 -14.33 9.99
N GLN A 175 11.11 -13.33 9.12
CA GLN A 175 10.19 -12.20 8.94
C GLN A 175 9.19 -12.46 7.82
N MET A 176 9.07 -13.71 7.35
CA MET A 176 8.13 -14.07 6.29
C MET A 176 6.68 -13.81 6.70
N HIS A 177 5.82 -13.70 5.71
CA HIS A 177 4.40 -13.49 5.91
C HIS A 177 3.78 -14.53 6.87
N PRO A 178 3.03 -14.13 7.91
CA PRO A 178 2.51 -15.05 8.94
C PRO A 178 1.68 -16.21 8.38
N VAL A 179 0.91 -15.96 7.31
CA VAL A 179 0.11 -17.01 6.63
C VAL A 179 1.02 -18.00 5.91
N ALA A 180 2.11 -17.55 5.29
CA ALA A 180 3.07 -18.44 4.63
C ALA A 180 3.77 -19.37 5.65
N LEU A 181 4.07 -18.89 6.85
CA LEU A 181 4.62 -19.72 7.92
C LEU A 181 3.63 -20.79 8.41
N LYS A 182 2.34 -20.43 8.53
CA LYS A 182 1.26 -21.41 8.79
C LYS A 182 1.14 -22.46 7.70
N ILE A 183 1.26 -22.07 6.42
CA ILE A 183 1.26 -22.99 5.28
C ILE A 183 2.43 -23.98 5.40
N LEU A 184 3.65 -23.50 5.61
CA LEU A 184 4.83 -24.37 5.77
C LEU A 184 4.69 -25.32 6.95
N SER A 185 4.11 -24.85 8.07
CA SER A 185 3.84 -25.70 9.24
C SER A 185 2.85 -26.82 8.93
N ILE A 186 1.73 -26.53 8.26
CA ILE A 186 0.75 -27.55 7.87
C ILE A 186 1.35 -28.51 6.84
N LEU A 187 2.11 -28.01 5.87
CA LEU A 187 2.79 -28.85 4.88
C LEU A 187 3.76 -29.83 5.54
N HIS A 188 4.51 -29.37 6.55
CA HIS A 188 5.40 -30.22 7.31
C HIS A 188 4.64 -31.34 8.02
N PHE A 189 3.53 -31.00 8.68
CA PHE A 189 2.66 -31.97 9.34
C PHE A 189 2.07 -32.99 8.35
N LEU A 190 1.48 -32.53 7.25
CA LEU A 190 0.90 -33.41 6.23
C LEU A 190 1.94 -34.33 5.59
N ARG A 191 3.17 -33.84 5.37
CA ARG A 191 4.26 -34.69 4.88
C ARG A 191 4.60 -35.81 5.86
N LYS A 192 4.62 -35.53 7.17
CA LYS A 192 4.83 -36.55 8.22
C LYS A 192 3.72 -37.58 8.27
N GLU A 193 2.49 -37.17 7.98
CA GLU A 193 1.31 -38.06 7.85
C GLU A 193 1.25 -38.83 6.51
N GLY A 194 2.30 -38.73 5.67
CA GLY A 194 2.42 -39.48 4.42
C GLY A 194 1.69 -38.88 3.22
N PHE A 195 1.30 -37.60 3.28
CA PHE A 195 0.74 -36.90 2.12
C PHE A 195 1.84 -36.50 1.13
N SER A 196 1.56 -36.70 -0.16
CA SER A 196 2.33 -36.21 -1.29
C SER A 196 1.58 -35.05 -1.94
N ILE A 197 2.04 -33.83 -1.64
CA ILE A 197 1.43 -32.58 -2.13
C ILE A 197 2.41 -31.90 -3.06
N ILE A 198 1.99 -31.68 -4.31
CA ILE A 198 2.75 -30.97 -5.34
C ILE A 198 2.11 -29.59 -5.53
N PHE A 199 2.94 -28.56 -5.69
CA PHE A 199 2.48 -27.24 -6.09
C PHE A 199 2.85 -27.00 -7.55
N CYS A 200 1.96 -26.39 -8.32
CA CYS A 200 2.20 -26.04 -9.71
C CYS A 200 1.71 -24.63 -9.99
N TRP A 201 2.57 -23.82 -10.60
CA TRP A 201 2.14 -22.53 -11.13
C TRP A 201 1.31 -22.74 -12.40
N VAL A 202 0.23 -21.98 -12.56
CA VAL A 202 -0.57 -21.92 -13.80
C VAL A 202 -0.72 -20.46 -14.25
N PRO A 203 -0.77 -20.19 -15.56
CA PRO A 203 -1.04 -18.84 -16.05
C PRO A 203 -2.50 -18.42 -15.79
N SER A 204 -2.69 -17.20 -15.29
CA SER A 204 -4.01 -16.60 -15.10
C SER A 204 -4.69 -16.23 -16.42
N HIS A 205 -6.03 -16.25 -16.48
CA HIS A 205 -6.84 -15.75 -17.59
C HIS A 205 -6.51 -16.35 -18.98
N VAL A 206 -6.19 -17.64 -19.01
CA VAL A 206 -5.99 -18.38 -20.28
C VAL A 206 -7.07 -19.42 -20.53
N GLY A 207 -8.14 -19.45 -19.73
CA GLY A 207 -9.26 -20.38 -19.92
C GLY A 207 -9.03 -21.78 -19.32
N ILE A 208 -8.14 -21.92 -18.35
CA ILE A 208 -8.04 -23.17 -17.55
C ILE A 208 -9.22 -23.20 -16.59
N SER A 209 -10.22 -24.03 -16.89
CA SER A 209 -11.52 -24.03 -16.18
C SER A 209 -11.41 -24.01 -14.65
N GLY A 210 -10.55 -24.82 -14.04
CA GLY A 210 -10.40 -24.83 -12.58
C GLY A 210 -9.86 -23.51 -12.01
N ASN A 211 -8.94 -22.84 -12.71
CA ASN A 211 -8.41 -21.54 -12.30
C ASN A 211 -9.45 -20.43 -12.47
N GLU A 212 -10.18 -20.42 -13.60
CA GLU A 212 -11.23 -19.42 -13.84
C GLU A 212 -12.39 -19.55 -12.82
N ILE A 213 -12.73 -20.78 -12.41
CA ILE A 213 -13.72 -21.01 -11.34
C ILE A 213 -13.17 -20.50 -10.00
N ALA A 214 -11.91 -20.78 -9.66
CA ALA A 214 -11.29 -20.31 -8.42
C ALA A 214 -11.29 -18.77 -8.35
N ASP A 215 -10.89 -18.10 -9.43
CA ASP A 215 -10.94 -16.63 -9.57
C ASP A 215 -12.36 -16.09 -9.43
N SER A 216 -13.34 -16.73 -10.08
CA SER A 216 -14.74 -16.32 -9.98
C SER A 216 -15.26 -16.45 -8.53
N ILE A 217 -15.06 -17.57 -7.86
CA ILE A 217 -15.58 -17.74 -6.50
C ILE A 217 -14.83 -16.88 -5.48
N ALA A 218 -13.54 -16.58 -5.71
CA ALA A 218 -12.77 -15.65 -4.89
C ALA A 218 -13.34 -14.22 -4.98
N LYS A 219 -13.72 -13.77 -6.18
CA LYS A 219 -14.35 -12.46 -6.44
C LYS A 219 -15.72 -12.28 -5.79
N PHE A 220 -16.48 -13.37 -5.65
CA PHE A 220 -17.85 -13.35 -5.15
C PHE A 220 -18.00 -13.95 -3.75
N ALA A 221 -16.89 -14.15 -3.04
CA ALA A 221 -16.89 -14.80 -1.73
C ALA A 221 -17.72 -14.00 -0.71
N SER A 222 -18.75 -14.61 -0.13
CA SER A 222 -19.66 -13.94 0.81
C SER A 222 -19.42 -14.36 2.27
N THR A 223 -19.01 -15.62 2.49
CA THR A 223 -18.80 -16.19 3.82
C THR A 223 -17.54 -15.64 4.46
N PHE A 224 -17.68 -14.83 5.50
CA PHE A 224 -16.53 -14.27 6.22
C PHE A 224 -15.71 -15.35 6.92
N LEU A 225 -14.41 -15.37 6.62
CA LEU A 225 -13.43 -16.15 7.39
C LEU A 225 -12.88 -15.28 8.52
N THR A 226 -13.18 -15.68 9.75
CA THR A 226 -12.64 -15.05 10.96
C THR A 226 -11.17 -15.40 11.11
N GLN A 227 -10.31 -14.56 10.53
CA GLN A 227 -8.86 -14.68 10.62
C GLN A 227 -8.25 -13.32 10.95
N ASP A 228 -7.26 -13.33 11.85
CA ASP A 228 -6.51 -12.12 12.19
C ASP A 228 -5.72 -11.61 10.98
N ILE A 229 -5.53 -10.29 10.93
CA ILE A 229 -4.93 -9.62 9.77
C ILE A 229 -3.40 -9.52 9.96
N PRO A 230 -2.60 -9.83 8.94
CA PRO A 230 -1.15 -9.60 8.99
C PRO A 230 -0.81 -8.12 9.27
N TYR A 231 0.20 -7.89 10.12
CA TYR A 231 0.65 -6.53 10.46
C TYR A 231 1.01 -5.68 9.23
N SER A 232 1.65 -6.28 8.23
CA SER A 232 2.02 -5.62 6.97
C SER A 232 0.81 -5.02 6.25
N ASP A 233 -0.30 -5.76 6.22
CA ASP A 233 -1.54 -5.36 5.57
C ASP A 233 -2.24 -4.25 6.34
N VAL A 234 -2.34 -4.38 7.67
CA VAL A 234 -2.88 -3.33 8.55
C VAL A 234 -2.06 -2.05 8.43
N LYS A 235 -0.72 -2.14 8.47
CA LYS A 235 0.19 -1.00 8.31
C LYS A 235 -0.03 -0.30 6.97
N LYS A 236 -0.13 -1.05 5.87
CA LYS A 236 -0.35 -0.50 4.53
C LYS A 236 -1.68 0.23 4.45
N SER A 237 -2.76 -0.39 4.92
CA SER A 237 -4.10 0.23 4.99
C SER A 237 -4.08 1.51 5.82
N PHE A 238 -3.43 1.46 6.99
CA PHE A 238 -3.32 2.59 7.91
C PHE A 238 -2.56 3.77 7.31
N VAL A 239 -1.40 3.52 6.69
CA VAL A 239 -0.62 4.56 6.02
C VAL A 239 -1.41 5.18 4.86
N SER A 240 -2.13 4.36 4.08
CA SER A 240 -2.99 4.86 3.00
C SER A 240 -4.12 5.76 3.53
N HIS A 241 -4.77 5.36 4.62
CA HIS A 241 -5.82 6.15 5.25
C HIS A 241 -5.29 7.47 5.82
N LEU A 242 -4.11 7.45 6.46
CA LEU A 242 -3.45 8.66 6.94
C LEU A 242 -3.12 9.62 5.79
N HIS A 243 -2.53 9.09 4.71
CA HIS A 243 -2.19 9.88 3.54
C HIS A 243 -3.42 10.52 2.90
N ALA A 244 -4.50 9.76 2.74
CA ALA A 244 -5.78 10.29 2.23
C ALA A 244 -6.36 11.37 3.16
N THR A 245 -6.35 11.15 4.47
CA THR A 245 -6.82 12.15 5.46
C THR A 245 -5.98 13.42 5.42
N TRP A 246 -4.66 13.28 5.30
CA TRP A 246 -3.77 14.43 5.16
C TRP A 246 -4.02 15.17 3.85
N GLN A 247 -4.16 14.45 2.74
CA GLN A 247 -4.45 15.03 1.43
C GLN A 247 -5.78 15.80 1.46
N ASN A 248 -6.85 15.22 2.01
CA ASN A 248 -8.14 15.91 2.16
C ASN A 248 -8.00 17.21 2.99
N ASN A 249 -7.26 17.16 4.12
CA ASN A 249 -7.02 18.36 4.92
C ASN A 249 -6.19 19.42 4.17
N TRP A 250 -5.26 18.97 3.32
CA TRP A 250 -4.41 19.83 2.51
C TRP A 250 -5.18 20.49 1.37
N ASP A 251 -6.09 19.76 0.72
CA ASP A 251 -6.99 20.27 -0.32
C ASP A 251 -7.93 21.36 0.22
N LEU A 252 -8.24 21.34 1.52
CA LEU A 252 -9.00 22.41 2.18
C LEU A 252 -8.19 23.70 2.39
N GLN A 253 -6.85 23.66 2.28
CA GLN A 253 -5.97 24.81 2.48
C GLN A 253 -5.88 25.71 1.23
N MET A 254 -7.03 26.10 0.67
CA MET A 254 -7.14 26.84 -0.59
C MET A 254 -6.40 28.19 -0.60
N ASN A 255 -6.21 28.81 0.56
CA ASN A 255 -5.51 30.09 0.69
C ASN A 255 -4.01 29.93 1.04
N ASN A 256 -3.51 28.70 1.09
CA ASN A 256 -2.11 28.44 1.43
C ASN A 256 -1.22 28.61 0.19
N LYS A 257 -0.21 29.50 0.29
CA LYS A 257 0.75 29.78 -0.79
C LYS A 257 1.41 28.53 -1.35
N LEU A 258 1.74 27.57 -0.48
CA LEU A 258 2.40 26.32 -0.87
C LEU A 258 1.43 25.35 -1.56
N HIS A 259 0.14 25.35 -1.21
CA HIS A 259 -0.87 24.47 -1.83
C HIS A 259 -0.99 24.71 -3.34
N PHE A 260 -0.96 25.98 -3.77
CA PHE A 260 -0.95 26.34 -5.19
C PHE A 260 0.22 25.73 -5.98
N VAL A 261 1.38 25.58 -5.33
CA VAL A 261 2.59 25.05 -5.97
C VAL A 261 2.66 23.52 -5.84
N LYS A 262 2.22 23.00 -4.69
CA LYS A 262 2.31 21.61 -4.29
C LYS A 262 0.93 21.10 -3.83
N PRO A 263 0.01 20.80 -4.76
CA PRO A 263 -1.33 20.34 -4.39
C PRO A 263 -1.32 18.92 -3.83
N LEU A 264 -0.36 18.07 -4.21
CA LEU A 264 -0.27 16.71 -3.71
C LEU A 264 0.74 16.60 -2.56
N ILE A 265 0.44 15.80 -1.54
CA ILE A 265 1.36 15.48 -0.44
C ILE A 265 2.28 14.33 -0.86
N ASP A 266 3.24 14.63 -1.71
CA ASP A 266 4.31 13.73 -2.13
C ASP A 266 5.70 14.19 -1.62
N MET A 267 6.69 13.32 -1.73
CA MET A 267 8.08 13.72 -1.50
C MET A 267 8.65 14.29 -2.79
N TRP A 268 9.10 15.53 -2.75
CA TRP A 268 9.89 16.13 -3.82
C TRP A 268 11.37 15.78 -3.66
N PRO A 269 12.13 15.69 -4.77
CA PRO A 269 13.55 15.38 -4.70
C PRO A 269 14.29 16.43 -3.88
N VAL A 270 15.17 15.96 -2.98
CA VAL A 270 16.05 16.84 -2.22
C VAL A 270 17.18 17.31 -3.12
N HIS A 271 17.40 18.62 -3.18
CA HIS A 271 18.53 19.15 -3.95
C HIS A 271 19.85 18.95 -3.21
N PRO A 272 20.95 18.62 -3.92
CA PRO A 272 22.24 18.37 -3.28
C PRO A 272 22.84 19.62 -2.65
N ILE A 273 22.43 20.81 -3.09
CA ILE A 273 22.93 22.10 -2.59
C ILE A 273 21.90 22.69 -1.62
N ARG A 274 22.22 22.71 -0.33
CA ARG A 274 21.35 23.25 0.73
C ARG A 274 20.91 24.69 0.47
N GLU A 275 21.79 25.54 -0.02
CA GLU A 275 21.46 26.95 -0.29
C GLU A 275 20.34 27.07 -1.33
N LEU A 276 20.40 26.26 -2.38
CA LEU A 276 19.41 26.20 -3.44
C LEU A 276 18.05 25.77 -2.89
N ASP A 277 18.05 24.70 -2.10
CA ASP A 277 16.85 24.14 -1.50
C ASP A 277 16.15 25.14 -0.55
N VAL A 278 16.95 25.89 0.23
CA VAL A 278 16.44 26.96 1.10
C VAL A 278 15.82 28.10 0.29
N LYS A 279 16.49 28.57 -0.78
CA LYS A 279 15.95 29.62 -1.64
C LYS A 279 14.65 29.17 -2.30
N LEU A 280 14.62 27.96 -2.85
CA LEU A 280 13.46 27.40 -3.53
C LEU A 280 12.29 27.20 -2.57
N THR A 281 12.53 26.61 -1.40
CA THR A 281 11.50 26.42 -0.36
C THR A 281 10.91 27.76 0.09
N ARG A 282 11.75 28.77 0.28
CA ARG A 282 11.33 30.14 0.61
C ARG A 282 10.46 30.75 -0.48
N LEU A 283 10.83 30.60 -1.76
CA LEU A 283 10.00 31.06 -2.88
C LEU A 283 8.64 30.34 -2.91
N ARG A 284 8.60 29.02 -2.70
CA ARG A 284 7.38 28.20 -2.68
C ARG A 284 6.38 28.62 -1.60
N ILE A 285 6.87 28.97 -0.41
CA ILE A 285 6.02 29.49 0.69
C ILE A 285 5.81 31.02 0.58
N GLY A 286 6.31 31.65 -0.48
CA GLY A 286 6.17 33.09 -0.76
C GLY A 286 7.00 34.01 0.15
N HIS A 287 8.03 33.48 0.81
CA HIS A 287 8.89 34.20 1.74
C HIS A 287 10.16 34.70 1.05
N THR A 288 10.30 36.02 0.94
CA THR A 288 11.56 36.66 0.56
C THR A 288 11.87 37.77 1.56
N ARG A 289 13.11 38.26 1.54
CA ARG A 289 13.46 39.45 2.33
C ARG A 289 12.53 40.61 1.99
N PHE A 290 12.25 40.86 0.72
CA PHE A 290 11.40 41.97 0.30
C PHE A 290 9.93 41.80 0.75
N THR A 291 9.36 40.61 0.58
CA THR A 291 7.94 40.37 0.91
C THR A 291 7.66 40.21 2.40
N HIS A 292 8.63 39.78 3.22
CA HIS A 292 8.40 39.43 4.64
C HIS A 292 9.19 40.26 5.67
N LYS A 293 10.14 41.12 5.25
CA LYS A 293 10.88 42.00 6.17
C LYS A 293 9.95 42.79 7.08
N HIS A 294 8.86 43.34 6.53
CA HIS A 294 7.95 44.20 7.29
C HIS A 294 7.36 43.51 8.53
N LEU A 295 7.07 42.20 8.49
CA LEU A 295 6.59 41.44 9.64
C LEU A 295 7.63 41.32 10.75
N ILE A 296 8.91 41.19 10.39
CA ILE A 296 10.02 41.07 11.35
C ILE A 296 10.29 42.39 12.07
N PHE A 297 10.15 43.50 11.35
CA PHE A 297 10.44 44.85 11.87
C PHE A 297 9.20 45.64 12.33
N GLY A 298 8.00 45.06 12.21
CA GLY A 298 6.74 45.76 12.53
C GLY A 298 6.45 46.94 11.60
N GLU A 299 6.98 46.92 10.37
CA GLU A 299 6.77 47.95 9.35
C GLU A 299 5.46 47.68 8.57
N ARG A 300 4.99 48.68 7.82
CA ARG A 300 3.85 48.50 6.91
C ARG A 300 4.22 47.58 5.75
N THR A 301 3.26 46.78 5.28
CA THR A 301 3.43 45.93 4.10
C THR A 301 3.81 46.77 2.88
N PRO A 302 4.85 46.37 2.12
CA PRO A 302 5.21 47.10 0.91
C PRO A 302 4.13 46.89 -0.16
N VAL A 303 3.62 48.00 -0.72
CA VAL A 303 2.55 48.02 -1.73
C VAL A 303 3.13 48.33 -3.11
N CYS A 304 2.64 47.63 -4.12
CA CYS A 304 3.01 47.88 -5.51
C CYS A 304 2.46 49.25 -5.97
N PRO A 305 3.30 50.18 -6.46
CA PRO A 305 2.85 51.50 -6.88
C PRO A 305 1.99 51.47 -8.15
N THR A 306 2.12 50.41 -8.96
CA THR A 306 1.38 50.26 -10.23
C THR A 306 0.04 49.55 -10.03
N CYS A 307 -0.01 48.54 -9.15
CA CYS A 307 -1.19 47.68 -8.97
C CYS A 307 -1.98 48.01 -7.70
N HIS A 308 -1.40 48.78 -6.77
CA HIS A 308 -1.98 49.10 -5.46
C HIS A 308 -2.32 47.88 -4.60
N THR A 309 -1.64 46.76 -4.83
CA THR A 309 -1.74 45.51 -4.05
C THR A 309 -0.46 45.25 -3.28
N ASP A 310 -0.53 44.50 -2.20
CA ASP A 310 0.64 44.08 -1.43
C ASP A 310 1.62 43.26 -2.29
N PHE A 311 2.91 43.48 -2.10
CA PHE A 311 3.92 42.69 -2.79
C PHE A 311 3.95 41.25 -2.28
N SER A 312 3.67 40.31 -3.18
CA SER A 312 3.84 38.87 -2.97
C SER A 312 4.78 38.28 -4.01
N VAL A 313 5.29 37.06 -3.74
CA VAL A 313 6.12 36.34 -4.73
C VAL A 313 5.31 36.08 -6.01
N THR A 314 4.05 35.67 -5.89
CA THR A 314 3.14 35.51 -7.04
C THR A 314 2.94 36.83 -7.79
N HIS A 315 2.79 37.93 -7.08
CA HIS A 315 2.62 39.25 -7.71
C HIS A 315 3.82 39.62 -8.57
N ILE A 316 5.04 39.44 -8.06
CA ILE A 316 6.28 39.76 -8.79
C ILE A 316 6.50 38.79 -9.96
N LEU A 317 6.41 37.49 -9.67
CA LEU A 317 6.77 36.43 -10.62
C LEU A 317 5.70 36.14 -11.67
N ILE A 318 4.45 36.56 -11.50
CA ILE A 318 3.34 36.17 -12.38
C ILE A 318 2.49 37.37 -12.80
N GLU A 319 1.97 38.15 -11.84
CA GLU A 319 0.82 39.04 -12.09
C GLU A 319 1.21 40.46 -12.53
N CYS A 320 2.19 41.07 -11.87
CA CYS A 320 2.45 42.50 -11.96
C CYS A 320 2.91 42.89 -13.38
N PRO A 321 2.24 43.85 -14.05
CA PRO A 321 2.61 44.30 -15.39
C PRO A 321 4.01 44.92 -15.46
N SER A 322 4.45 45.59 -14.38
CA SER A 322 5.76 46.28 -14.33
C SER A 322 6.95 45.31 -14.46
N PHE A 323 6.77 44.04 -14.10
CA PHE A 323 7.80 43.01 -14.24
C PHE A 323 7.66 42.18 -15.53
N LYS A 324 6.68 42.47 -16.41
CA LYS A 324 6.41 41.66 -17.60
C LYS A 324 7.60 41.52 -18.54
N SER A 325 8.34 42.60 -18.80
CA SER A 325 9.54 42.58 -19.65
C SER A 325 10.67 41.74 -19.05
N HIS A 326 10.87 41.83 -17.72
CA HIS A 326 11.86 41.04 -17.00
C HIS A 326 11.51 39.55 -17.03
N ARG A 327 10.23 39.19 -16.83
CA ARG A 327 9.77 37.80 -16.96
C ARG A 327 9.98 37.25 -18.36
N ALA A 328 9.67 38.03 -19.39
CA ALA A 328 9.90 37.62 -20.77
C ALA A 328 11.38 37.35 -21.05
N TYR A 329 12.28 38.20 -20.53
CA TYR A 329 13.72 38.04 -20.68
C TYR A 329 14.27 36.79 -19.96
N HIS A 330 13.86 36.54 -18.71
CA HIS A 330 14.42 35.43 -17.92
C HIS A 330 13.74 34.08 -18.16
N PHE A 331 12.44 34.05 -18.50
CA PHE A 331 11.66 32.82 -18.56
C PHE A 331 11.18 32.44 -19.97
N ASN A 332 11.37 33.31 -20.98
CA ASN A 332 11.04 33.03 -22.39
C ASN A 332 9.62 32.49 -22.65
N SER A 333 8.66 32.74 -21.75
CA SER A 333 7.27 32.29 -21.91
C SER A 333 6.29 33.36 -21.41
N PRO A 334 5.23 33.69 -22.19
CA PRO A 334 4.25 34.71 -21.84
C PRO A 334 3.16 34.22 -20.87
N SER A 335 3.03 32.90 -20.66
CA SER A 335 2.01 32.28 -19.81
C SER A 335 2.67 31.25 -18.89
N LEU A 336 3.20 31.74 -17.76
CA LEU A 336 3.79 30.90 -16.73
C LEU A 336 2.92 30.93 -15.49
N THR A 337 2.77 29.77 -14.87
CA THR A 337 2.22 29.64 -13.53
C THR A 337 3.34 29.64 -12.50
N LEU A 338 3.01 29.92 -11.23
CA LEU A 338 4.00 29.80 -10.16
C LEU A 338 4.53 28.36 -10.04
N ARG A 339 3.70 27.36 -10.37
CA ARG A 339 4.10 25.96 -10.40
C ARG A 339 5.13 25.66 -11.48
N ASP A 340 5.08 26.33 -12.63
CA ASP A 340 6.10 26.16 -13.69
C ASP A 340 7.47 26.72 -13.26
N LEU A 341 7.47 27.74 -12.40
CA LEU A 341 8.69 28.40 -11.93
C LEU A 341 9.32 27.69 -10.71
N VAL A 342 8.50 27.27 -9.75
CA VAL A 342 8.98 26.77 -8.45
C VAL A 342 8.35 25.42 -8.03
N GLY A 343 7.70 24.71 -8.95
CA GLY A 343 7.15 23.37 -8.73
C GLY A 343 8.22 22.30 -8.48
N GLU A 344 7.85 21.03 -8.61
CA GLU A 344 8.76 19.90 -8.41
C GLU A 344 10.03 20.04 -9.28
N LYS A 345 9.83 20.39 -10.56
CA LYS A 345 10.90 20.86 -11.45
C LYS A 345 10.81 22.39 -11.54
N TYR A 346 11.79 23.07 -10.96
CA TYR A 346 11.86 24.53 -10.99
C TYR A 346 12.49 25.02 -12.29
N HIS A 347 12.19 26.27 -12.68
CA HIS A 347 12.74 26.87 -13.90
C HIS A 347 14.24 27.21 -13.70
N PRO A 348 15.14 26.88 -14.65
CA PRO A 348 16.59 27.04 -14.46
C PRO A 348 17.01 28.48 -14.14
N ASN A 349 16.31 29.47 -14.70
CA ASN A 349 16.61 30.88 -14.51
C ASN A 349 15.92 31.52 -13.28
N ILE A 350 15.27 30.75 -12.41
CA ILE A 350 14.50 31.31 -11.28
C ILE A 350 15.36 32.05 -10.26
N PHE A 351 16.64 31.69 -10.14
CA PHE A 351 17.56 32.31 -9.17
C PHE A 351 18.35 33.50 -9.75
N ILE A 352 18.21 33.77 -11.04
CA ILE A 352 18.85 34.90 -11.73
C ILE A 352 17.84 35.98 -12.16
N PHE A 353 16.54 35.71 -12.01
CA PHE A 353 15.49 36.73 -11.99
C PHE A 353 15.54 37.50 -10.67
#